data_AF-A0A1R3RQ14-F1
#
_entry.id   AF-A0A1R3RQ14-F1
#
_cell.length_a   1.000
_cell.length_b   1.000
_cell.length_c   1.000
_cell.angle_alpha   90.00
_cell.angle_beta   90.00
_cell.angle_gamma   90.00
#
_symmetry.space_group_name_H-M   'P 1'
#
loop_
_entity.id
_entity.type
_entity.pdbx_description
1 polymer ?
#
loop_
_entity_poly.entity_id
_entity_poly.type
_entity_poly.pdbx_seq_one_letter_code
_entity_poly.pdbx_strand_id
1 'polypeptide(L)'
;MRPLSPVLASLANVFRIPITRAPVRPTLTNEILTSSSSPRSFSTTSALSKRKESGFRGDRRITLIRYFLHHPLTPRPLRFSRTRFLRHWTIHRAWNLYQGCLRRAHGLELQRQWQSMQAACEELRTGAGDGGKLFRKSMIKTGVFKDLVPIEYARLQTEGPSREGWNHAWKR
;
A
#
# COMPACT_ATOMS: atom_id res chain seq x y z
N MET A 1 -19.09 -31.35 27.06
CA MET A 1 -18.63 -31.03 25.69
C MET A 1 -17.36 -30.19 25.82
N ARG A 2 -16.21 -30.66 25.28
CA ARG A 2 -14.91 -29.98 25.46
C ARG A 2 -14.83 -28.75 24.55
N PRO A 3 -14.37 -27.57 25.04
CA PRO A 3 -14.22 -26.39 24.20
C PRO A 3 -13.06 -26.60 23.21
N LEU A 4 -13.28 -26.25 21.95
CA LEU A 4 -12.25 -26.32 20.90
C LEU A 4 -11.16 -25.27 21.16
N SER A 5 -9.91 -25.62 20.83
CA SER A 5 -8.77 -24.73 21.03
C SER A 5 -8.92 -23.44 20.18
N PRO A 6 -8.41 -22.29 20.66
CA PRO A 6 -8.56 -21.00 19.98
C PRO A 6 -7.95 -20.99 18.57
N VAL A 7 -6.97 -21.86 18.31
CA VAL A 7 -6.33 -22.04 17.01
C VAL A 7 -7.29 -22.70 16.00
N LEU A 8 -8.06 -23.72 16.43
CA LEU A 8 -9.08 -24.36 15.59
C LEU A 8 -10.27 -23.42 15.33
N ALA A 9 -10.64 -22.60 16.32
CA ALA A 9 -11.67 -21.58 16.15
C ALA A 9 -11.25 -20.48 15.15
N SER A 10 -9.97 -20.11 15.13
CA SER A 10 -9.42 -19.13 14.19
C SER A 10 -9.40 -19.66 12.75
N LEU A 11 -9.04 -20.92 12.55
CA LEU A 11 -9.08 -21.57 11.23
C LEU A 11 -10.50 -21.73 10.67
N ALA A 12 -11.49 -21.97 11.53
CA ALA A 12 -12.90 -22.04 11.13
C ALA A 12 -13.44 -20.71 10.59
N ASN A 13 -12.89 -19.57 11.04
CA ASN A 13 -13.26 -18.25 10.54
C ASN A 13 -12.65 -17.91 9.17
N VAL A 14 -11.56 -18.57 8.76
CA VAL A 14 -10.90 -18.33 7.47
C VAL A 14 -11.70 -18.90 6.28
N PHE A 15 -12.53 -19.92 6.51
CA PHE A 15 -13.32 -20.58 5.46
C PHE A 15 -14.79 -20.15 5.38
N ARG A 16 -15.22 -19.18 6.19
CA ARG A 16 -16.60 -18.69 6.13
C ARG A 16 -16.73 -17.63 5.03
N ILE A 17 -17.25 -18.06 3.88
CA ILE A 17 -17.69 -17.16 2.80
C ILE A 17 -18.73 -16.19 3.40
N PRO A 18 -18.54 -14.86 3.34
CA PRO A 18 -19.50 -13.93 3.88
C PRO A 18 -20.73 -13.91 2.97
N ILE A 19 -21.82 -14.54 3.44
CA ILE A 19 -23.14 -14.31 2.86
C ILE A 19 -23.54 -12.90 3.30
N THR A 20 -23.55 -11.96 2.35
CA THR A 20 -23.98 -10.58 2.55
C THR A 20 -25.40 -10.55 3.11
N ARG A 21 -25.54 -10.19 4.40
CA ARG A 21 -26.83 -9.81 5.00
C ARG A 21 -27.27 -8.48 4.40
N ALA A 22 -28.40 -8.46 3.73
CA ALA A 22 -29.05 -7.23 3.29
C ALA A 22 -29.50 -6.40 4.52
N PRO A 23 -29.39 -5.06 4.51
CA PRO A 23 -29.84 -4.23 5.62
C PRO A 23 -31.36 -4.14 5.66
N VAL A 24 -31.93 -4.44 6.83
CA VAL A 24 -33.35 -4.30 7.15
C VAL A 24 -33.63 -2.82 7.47
N ARG A 25 -34.64 -2.24 6.84
CA ARG A 25 -35.07 -0.84 7.01
C ARG A 25 -35.96 -0.72 8.26
N PRO A 26 -35.76 0.24 9.17
CA PRO A 26 -36.66 0.45 10.30
C PRO A 26 -37.92 1.19 9.86
N THR A 27 -39.09 0.64 10.20
CA THR A 27 -40.40 1.30 10.17
C THR A 27 -40.59 2.12 11.44
N LEU A 28 -40.80 3.44 11.29
CA LEU A 28 -41.25 4.32 12.37
C LEU A 28 -42.73 4.67 12.13
N THR A 29 -43.57 4.27 13.08
CA THR A 29 -44.96 4.72 13.25
C THR A 29 -44.97 6.10 13.90
N ASN A 30 -45.71 7.07 13.34
CA ASN A 30 -45.97 8.34 14.02
C ASN A 30 -47.48 8.63 14.03
N GLU A 31 -47.95 8.98 15.23
CA GLU A 31 -49.32 9.36 15.54
C GLU A 31 -49.71 10.72 14.97
N ILE A 32 -51.03 10.91 14.86
CA ILE A 32 -51.72 12.04 14.24
C ILE A 32 -51.95 13.13 15.30
N LEU A 33 -51.50 14.36 15.02
CA LEU A 33 -52.05 15.58 15.62
C LEU A 33 -52.32 16.60 14.51
N THR A 34 -53.60 16.92 14.34
CA THR A 34 -54.14 17.90 13.40
C THR A 34 -53.97 19.32 13.93
N SER A 35 -53.28 20.18 13.17
CA SER A 35 -53.49 21.64 13.25
C SER A 35 -53.28 22.28 11.88
N SER A 36 -54.27 23.07 11.49
CA SER A 36 -54.40 23.78 10.23
C SER A 36 -53.35 24.86 10.09
N SER A 37 -52.42 24.71 9.14
CA SER A 37 -51.70 25.83 8.54
C SER A 37 -51.18 25.45 7.15
N SER A 38 -51.56 26.27 6.16
CA SER A 38 -51.01 26.45 4.80
C SER A 38 -49.96 25.43 4.31
N PRO A 39 -50.13 24.78 3.14
CA PRO A 39 -49.12 23.87 2.59
C PRO A 39 -47.89 24.67 2.12
N ARG A 40 -47.00 25.02 3.04
CA ARG A 40 -45.66 25.45 2.69
C ARG A 40 -44.90 24.20 2.27
N SER A 41 -44.73 24.04 0.97
CA SER A 41 -43.85 23.05 0.37
C SER A 41 -42.42 23.29 0.87
N PHE A 42 -42.02 22.58 1.92
CA PHE A 42 -40.65 22.56 2.41
C PHE A 42 -39.82 21.71 1.44
N SER A 43 -39.41 22.33 0.33
CA SER A 43 -38.50 21.73 -0.63
C SER A 43 -37.16 22.44 -0.51
N THR A 44 -36.15 21.76 0.05
CA THR A 44 -34.77 22.26 0.18
C THR A 44 -33.99 22.22 -1.14
N THR A 45 -34.65 21.94 -2.26
CA THR A 45 -34.06 22.03 -3.60
C THR A 45 -34.48 23.32 -4.26
N SER A 46 -33.52 24.19 -4.57
CA SER A 46 -33.73 25.42 -5.32
C SER A 46 -34.47 25.14 -6.64
N ALA A 47 -35.53 25.89 -6.93
CA ALA A 47 -36.25 25.78 -8.20
C ALA A 47 -35.28 26.08 -9.35
N LEU A 48 -35.03 25.07 -10.20
CA LEU A 48 -34.14 25.18 -11.36
C LEU A 48 -34.69 26.25 -12.32
N SER A 49 -33.93 27.32 -12.53
CA SER A 49 -34.23 28.32 -13.54
C SER A 49 -34.35 27.68 -14.93
N LYS A 50 -35.35 28.10 -15.72
CA LYS A 50 -35.56 27.67 -17.11
C LYS A 50 -34.28 27.90 -17.92
N ARG A 51 -33.61 26.80 -18.29
CA ARG A 51 -32.34 26.83 -19.03
C ARG A 51 -32.58 27.47 -20.40
N LYS A 52 -31.99 28.66 -20.63
CA LYS A 52 -31.94 29.30 -21.96
C LYS A 52 -31.20 28.34 -22.91
N GLU A 53 -31.74 28.11 -24.10
CA GLU A 53 -31.30 27.15 -25.14
C GLU A 53 -29.89 27.41 -25.73
N SER A 54 -29.02 28.17 -25.05
CA SER A 54 -27.59 28.18 -25.35
C SER A 54 -26.91 27.20 -24.40
N GLY A 55 -27.04 25.92 -24.73
CA GLY A 55 -26.43 24.85 -23.96
C GLY A 55 -24.91 24.99 -24.00
N PHE A 56 -24.32 25.50 -22.92
CA PHE A 56 -22.88 25.36 -22.67
C PHE A 56 -22.56 23.87 -22.71
N ARG A 57 -22.11 23.39 -23.86
CA ARG A 57 -21.54 22.04 -24.00
C ARG A 57 -20.30 22.10 -23.13
N GLY A 58 -20.43 21.64 -21.88
CA GLY A 58 -19.31 21.57 -20.95
C GLY A 58 -18.10 21.00 -21.66
N ASP A 59 -16.92 21.55 -21.40
CA ASP A 59 -15.70 21.20 -22.12
C ASP A 59 -15.57 19.68 -22.23
N ARG A 60 -15.51 19.18 -23.47
CA ARG A 60 -15.41 17.75 -23.78
C ARG A 60 -14.24 17.10 -23.06
N ARG A 61 -13.16 17.86 -22.80
CA ARG A 61 -12.01 17.41 -21.99
C ARG A 61 -12.43 17.08 -20.57
N ILE A 62 -13.22 17.94 -19.93
CA ILE A 62 -13.74 17.72 -18.57
C ILE A 62 -14.67 16.51 -18.55
N THR A 63 -15.51 16.33 -19.58
CA THR A 63 -16.36 15.14 -19.70
C THR A 63 -15.53 13.86 -19.85
N LEU A 64 -14.48 13.88 -20.69
CA LEU A 64 -13.58 12.74 -20.86
C LEU A 64 -12.78 12.44 -19.58
N ILE A 65 -12.29 13.46 -18.88
CA ILE A 65 -11.62 13.29 -17.58
C ILE A 65 -12.58 12.65 -16.57
N ARG A 66 -13.82 13.17 -16.44
CA ARG A 66 -14.84 12.57 -15.57
C ARG A 66 -15.18 11.14 -15.95
N TYR A 67 -15.22 10.85 -17.25
CA TYR A 67 -15.42 9.50 -17.76
C TYR A 67 -14.25 8.59 -17.38
N PHE A 68 -13.00 8.94 -17.67
CA PHE A 68 -11.86 8.07 -17.34
C PHE A 68 -11.60 7.92 -15.83
N LEU A 69 -11.96 8.93 -15.02
CA LEU A 69 -11.83 8.85 -13.56
C LEU A 69 -12.93 8.00 -12.90
N HIS A 70 -14.16 8.05 -13.41
CA HIS A 70 -15.32 7.48 -12.73
C HIS A 70 -16.04 6.38 -13.50
N HIS A 71 -15.63 6.06 -14.73
CA HIS A 71 -16.26 4.98 -15.47
C HIS A 71 -15.78 3.62 -14.93
N PRO A 72 -16.71 2.73 -14.53
CA PRO A 72 -16.37 1.35 -14.22
C PRO A 72 -16.03 0.57 -15.49
N LEU A 73 -14.86 0.85 -16.09
CA LEU A 73 -14.23 -0.01 -17.11
C LEU A 73 -13.66 -1.30 -16.50
N THR A 74 -13.88 -1.52 -15.20
CA THR A 74 -13.46 -2.73 -14.53
C THR A 74 -14.26 -3.92 -15.09
N PRO A 75 -13.56 -4.94 -15.64
CA PRO A 75 -14.25 -6.12 -16.13
C PRO A 75 -14.94 -6.84 -14.98
N ARG A 76 -15.89 -7.73 -15.31
CA ARG A 76 -16.56 -8.57 -14.32
C ARG A 76 -15.51 -9.39 -13.52
N PRO A 77 -15.75 -9.64 -12.22
CA PRO A 77 -14.85 -10.47 -11.43
C PRO A 77 -14.54 -11.82 -12.08
N LEU A 78 -13.28 -12.21 -12.00
CA LEU A 78 -12.77 -13.41 -12.66
C LEU A 78 -13.34 -14.67 -12.00
N ARG A 79 -13.98 -15.53 -12.80
CA ARG A 79 -14.54 -16.82 -12.35
C ARG A 79 -13.63 -17.96 -12.81
N PHE A 80 -13.13 -18.74 -11.86
CA PHE A 80 -12.29 -19.90 -12.15
C PHE A 80 -13.05 -21.22 -12.00
N SER A 81 -12.75 -22.18 -12.87
CA SER A 81 -13.11 -23.58 -12.63
C SER A 81 -12.26 -24.15 -11.49
N ARG A 82 -12.69 -25.27 -10.90
CA ARG A 82 -12.00 -25.89 -9.75
C ARG A 82 -10.52 -26.15 -10.00
N THR A 83 -10.16 -26.77 -11.13
CA THR A 83 -8.76 -27.09 -11.47
C THR A 83 -7.93 -25.82 -11.70
N ARG A 84 -8.50 -24.79 -12.36
CA ARG A 84 -7.84 -23.49 -12.56
C ARG A 84 -7.64 -22.75 -11.23
N PHE A 85 -8.64 -22.78 -10.35
CA PHE A 85 -8.55 -22.20 -9.02
C PHE A 85 -7.45 -22.85 -8.19
N LEU A 86 -7.37 -24.20 -8.20
CA LEU A 86 -6.31 -24.92 -7.51
C LEU A 86 -4.91 -24.56 -8.04
N ARG A 87 -4.72 -24.51 -9.37
CA ARG A 87 -3.44 -24.07 -9.96
C ARG A 87 -3.06 -22.66 -9.52
N HIS A 88 -4.01 -21.73 -9.58
CA HIS A 88 -3.80 -20.35 -9.14
C HIS A 88 -3.42 -20.30 -7.64
N TRP A 89 -4.12 -21.05 -6.80
CA TRP A 89 -3.85 -21.13 -5.36
C TRP A 89 -2.45 -21.68 -5.08
N THR A 90 -2.04 -22.74 -5.77
CA THR A 90 -0.70 -23.33 -5.63
C THR A 90 0.39 -22.33 -6.02
N ILE A 91 0.24 -21.65 -7.17
CA ILE A 91 1.20 -20.62 -7.62
C ILE A 91 1.28 -19.49 -6.59
N HIS A 92 0.14 -18.99 -6.12
CA HIS A 92 0.09 -17.92 -5.11
C HIS A 92 0.75 -18.35 -3.80
N ARG A 93 0.52 -19.59 -3.34
CA ARG A 93 1.15 -20.11 -2.12
C ARG A 93 2.66 -20.27 -2.28
N ALA A 94 3.11 -20.79 -3.41
CA ALA A 94 4.53 -20.93 -3.73
C ALA A 94 5.22 -19.56 -3.78
N TRP A 95 4.59 -18.56 -4.40
CA TRP A 95 5.08 -17.18 -4.40
C TRP A 95 5.21 -16.60 -3.00
N ASN A 96 4.20 -16.77 -2.15
CA ASN A 96 4.26 -16.27 -0.77
C ASN A 96 5.37 -16.95 0.05
N LEU A 97 5.59 -18.25 -0.17
CA LEU A 97 6.70 -18.98 0.44
C LEU A 97 8.05 -18.42 -0.05
N TYR A 98 8.22 -18.27 -1.36
CA TYR A 98 9.42 -17.72 -1.97
C TYR A 98 9.74 -16.31 -1.42
N GLN A 99 8.73 -15.43 -1.39
CA GLN A 99 8.85 -14.09 -0.81
C GLN A 99 9.22 -14.13 0.68
N GLY A 100 8.67 -15.09 1.43
CA GLY A 100 9.05 -15.32 2.83
C GLY A 100 10.50 -15.80 2.98
N CYS A 101 11.00 -16.62 2.05
CA CYS A 101 12.42 -17.02 2.01
C CYS A 101 13.32 -15.83 1.67
N LEU A 102 12.98 -15.03 0.65
CA LEU A 102 13.75 -13.84 0.27
C LEU A 102 13.88 -12.84 1.42
N ARG A 103 12.78 -12.53 2.12
CA ARG A 103 12.83 -11.60 3.27
C ARG A 103 13.70 -12.14 4.40
N ARG A 104 13.63 -13.45 4.69
CA ARG A 104 14.49 -14.09 5.70
C ARG A 104 15.96 -14.02 5.31
N ALA A 105 16.29 -14.35 4.05
CA ALA A 105 17.65 -14.27 3.55
C ALA A 105 18.20 -12.84 3.63
N HIS A 106 17.41 -11.85 3.21
CA HIS A 106 17.78 -10.44 3.31
C HIS A 106 18.00 -10.01 4.77
N GLY A 107 17.10 -10.40 5.69
CA GLY A 107 17.26 -10.11 7.11
C GLY A 107 18.52 -10.72 7.72
N LEU A 108 18.85 -11.97 7.36
CA LEU A 108 20.08 -12.64 7.80
C LEU A 108 21.33 -11.96 7.25
N GLU A 109 21.31 -11.52 6.00
CA GLU A 109 22.46 -10.81 5.40
C GLU A 109 22.68 -9.44 6.06
N LEU A 110 21.61 -8.68 6.34
CA LEU A 110 21.72 -7.43 7.11
C LEU A 110 22.25 -7.68 8.52
N GLN A 111 21.79 -8.75 9.18
CA GLN A 111 22.30 -9.14 10.49
C GLN A 111 23.79 -9.51 10.44
N ARG A 112 24.22 -10.24 9.40
CA ARG A 112 25.63 -10.61 9.18
C ARG A 112 26.49 -9.36 9.00
N GLN A 113 26.04 -8.41 8.17
CA GLN A 113 26.74 -7.14 7.95
C GLN A 113 26.84 -6.34 9.26
N TRP A 114 25.75 -6.23 10.01
CA TRP A 114 25.74 -5.54 11.30
C TRP A 114 26.69 -6.19 12.31
N GLN A 115 26.67 -7.52 12.43
CA GLN A 115 27.59 -8.26 13.32
C GLN A 115 29.05 -8.04 12.93
N SER A 116 29.36 -8.06 11.63
CA SER A 116 30.70 -7.79 11.11
C SER A 116 31.16 -6.36 11.44
N MET A 117 30.28 -5.37 11.25
CA MET A 117 30.56 -3.97 11.60
C MET A 117 30.77 -3.79 13.10
N GLN A 118 29.94 -4.43 13.92
CA GLN A 118 30.04 -4.37 15.37
C GLN A 118 31.37 -4.96 15.86
N ALA A 119 31.75 -6.14 15.36
CA ALA A 119 33.02 -6.78 15.73
C ALA A 119 34.22 -5.88 15.39
N ALA A 120 34.25 -5.30 14.19
CA ALA A 120 35.30 -4.37 13.79
C ALA A 120 35.34 -3.10 14.67
N CYS A 121 34.18 -2.58 15.09
CA CYS A 121 34.12 -1.44 16.00
C CYS A 121 34.61 -1.79 17.42
N GLU A 122 34.32 -3.00 17.92
CA GLU A 122 34.83 -3.46 19.22
C GLU A 122 36.35 -3.66 19.19
N GLU A 123 36.88 -4.16 18.09
CA GLU A 123 38.33 -4.25 17.86
C GLU A 123 38.97 -2.85 17.85
N LEU A 124 38.39 -1.88 17.16
CA LEU A 124 38.86 -0.49 17.18
C LEU A 124 38.77 0.16 18.57
N ARG A 125 37.82 -0.27 19.41
CA ARG A 125 37.62 0.29 20.75
C ARG A 125 38.65 -0.22 21.76
N THR A 126 39.08 -1.47 21.62
CA THR A 126 39.89 -2.17 22.64
C THR A 126 41.24 -2.67 22.13
N GLY A 127 41.31 -3.13 20.88
CA GLY A 127 42.48 -3.79 20.29
C GLY A 127 43.49 -2.86 19.62
N ALA A 128 43.08 -1.65 19.22
CA ALA A 128 43.95 -0.72 18.48
C ALA A 128 45.03 -0.01 19.33
N GLY A 129 45.05 -0.20 20.66
CA GLY A 129 46.06 0.39 21.56
C GLY A 129 46.01 1.92 21.68
N ASP A 130 44.99 2.56 21.10
CA ASP A 130 44.85 4.03 20.99
C ASP A 130 43.90 4.64 22.05
N GLY A 131 43.48 3.83 23.03
CA GLY A 131 42.48 4.23 24.03
C GLY A 131 41.10 4.54 23.43
N GLY A 132 40.74 3.93 22.29
CA GLY A 132 39.46 4.10 21.63
C GLY A 132 39.29 5.46 20.95
N LYS A 133 40.39 6.11 20.54
CA LYS A 133 40.36 7.40 19.84
C LYS A 133 39.77 7.26 18.42
N LEU A 134 40.18 6.24 17.68
CA LEU A 134 39.67 5.91 16.35
C LEU A 134 38.19 5.51 16.41
N PHE A 135 37.81 4.68 17.39
CA PHE A 135 36.41 4.33 17.64
C PHE A 135 35.54 5.58 17.87
N ARG A 136 35.98 6.53 18.70
CA ARG A 136 35.24 7.79 18.93
C ARG A 136 35.09 8.59 17.65
N LYS A 137 36.13 8.66 16.81
CA LYS A 137 36.07 9.36 15.51
C LYS A 137 35.12 8.67 14.53
N SER A 138 35.12 7.34 14.43
CA SER A 138 34.24 6.62 13.51
C SER A 138 32.76 6.72 13.88
N MET A 139 32.44 6.97 15.16
CA MET A 139 31.06 7.15 15.63
C MET A 139 30.49 8.55 15.37
N ILE A 140 31.31 9.51 14.90
CA ILE A 140 30.86 10.86 14.60
C ILE A 140 29.98 10.82 13.33
N LYS A 141 28.76 11.37 13.43
CA LYS A 141 27.77 11.42 12.33
C LYS A 141 27.75 12.76 11.58
N THR A 142 28.88 13.46 11.51
CA THR A 142 29.00 14.73 10.80
C THR A 142 28.71 14.54 9.31
N GLY A 143 27.87 15.39 8.72
CA GLY A 143 27.51 15.32 7.29
C GLY A 143 26.47 14.26 6.93
N VAL A 144 26.33 13.19 7.73
CA VAL A 144 25.43 12.05 7.43
C VAL A 144 23.98 12.48 7.19
N PHE A 145 23.47 13.41 8.00
CA PHE A 145 22.08 13.87 7.90
C PHE A 145 21.90 15.16 7.09
N LYS A 146 23.00 15.79 6.65
CA LYS A 146 22.97 17.06 5.90
C LYS A 146 23.27 16.85 4.42
N ASP A 147 24.35 16.13 4.12
CA ASP A 147 24.86 15.97 2.75
C ASP A 147 24.29 14.69 2.10
N LEU A 148 23.74 13.78 2.92
CA LEU A 148 23.13 12.50 2.52
C LEU A 148 24.05 11.67 1.59
N VAL A 149 23.45 10.83 0.75
CA VAL A 149 24.14 9.97 -0.22
C VAL A 149 24.26 10.76 -1.55
N PRO A 150 25.43 10.76 -2.22
CA PRO A 150 25.58 11.40 -3.52
C PRO A 150 24.56 10.87 -4.54
N ILE A 151 23.91 11.79 -5.26
CA ILE A 151 22.83 11.46 -6.21
C ILE A 151 23.28 10.51 -7.33
N GLU A 152 24.57 10.55 -7.68
CA GLU A 152 25.16 9.65 -8.68
C GLU A 152 25.13 8.18 -8.25
N TYR A 153 25.18 7.89 -6.95
CA TYR A 153 25.11 6.54 -6.42
C TYR A 153 23.66 6.05 -6.23
N ALA A 154 22.70 6.96 -6.12
CA ALA A 154 21.28 6.64 -5.96
C ALA A 154 20.59 6.16 -7.28
N ARG A 155 21.36 5.89 -8.33
CA ARG A 155 20.85 5.39 -9.61
C ARG A 155 20.25 3.99 -9.45
N LEU A 156 19.02 3.82 -9.92
CA LEU A 156 18.32 2.54 -9.88
C LEU A 156 18.90 1.58 -10.92
N GLN A 157 18.83 0.28 -10.62
CA GLN A 157 19.16 -0.76 -11.59
C GLN A 157 18.14 -0.76 -12.73
N THR A 158 18.64 -0.88 -13.96
CA THR A 158 17.84 -0.94 -15.19
C THR A 158 17.85 -2.35 -15.77
N GLU A 159 16.81 -2.71 -16.52
CA GLU A 159 16.69 -4.04 -17.15
C GLU A 159 17.82 -4.35 -18.16
N GLY A 160 18.33 -3.32 -18.84
CA GLY A 160 19.50 -3.42 -19.72
C GLY A 160 20.51 -2.29 -19.45
N PRO A 161 21.80 -2.49 -19.77
CA PRO A 161 22.81 -1.46 -19.59
C PRO A 161 22.65 -0.32 -20.61
N SER A 162 23.14 0.87 -20.26
CA SER A 162 23.31 1.97 -21.22
C SER A 162 24.37 1.64 -22.27
N ARG A 163 24.32 2.34 -23.42
CA ARG A 163 25.33 2.21 -24.48
C ARG A 163 26.76 2.44 -23.96
N GLU A 164 26.91 3.42 -23.06
CA GLU A 164 28.11 3.65 -22.29
C GLU A 164 27.83 3.23 -20.85
N GLY A 165 28.17 1.97 -20.51
CA GLY A 165 27.83 1.37 -19.21
C GLY A 165 28.64 1.92 -18.03
N TRP A 166 29.85 2.42 -18.27
CA TRP A 166 30.73 2.99 -17.26
C TRP A 166 31.57 4.13 -17.83
N ASN A 167 31.70 5.23 -17.08
CA ASN A 167 32.53 6.37 -17.49
C ASN A 167 33.98 6.17 -17.03
N HIS A 168 34.82 5.63 -17.91
CA HIS A 168 36.26 5.48 -17.67
C HIS A 168 37.05 6.80 -17.72
N ALA A 169 36.45 7.87 -18.26
CA ALA A 169 37.09 9.17 -18.42
C ALA A 169 36.80 10.14 -17.25
N TRP A 170 36.20 9.65 -16.16
CA TRP A 170 35.90 10.47 -14.98
C TRP A 170 37.18 11.09 -14.40
N LYS A 171 37.13 12.40 -14.11
CA LYS A 171 38.22 13.17 -13.50
C LYS A 171 37.69 13.89 -12.25
N ARG A 172 38.55 13.99 -11.23
CA ARG A 172 38.26 14.59 -9.92
C ARG A 172 38.28 16.12 -9.99
#